data_AF-A0A2V5X297-F1
#
_entry.id   AF-A0A2V5X297-F1
#
_cell.length_a   1.000
_cell.length_b   1.000
_cell.length_c   1.000
_cell.angle_alpha   90.00
_cell.angle_beta   90.00
_cell.angle_gamma   90.00
#
_symmetry.space_group_name_H-M   'P 1'
#
loop_
_entity.id
_entity.type
_entity.pdbx_description
1 polymer ?
#
loop_
_entity_poly.entity_id
_entity_poly.type
_entity_poly.pdbx_seq_one_letter_code
_entity_poly.pdbx_strand_id
1 'polypeptide(L)'
;MTSSDGTNWNSQASGTAKWLNDVTWIDGTFFVVGTQGTILTSANAVDWTSRGTITLKSLYAAATDSDHLITVGIEGIILRSQVVPDLTPISILSYSRFESVDSPTANNLFLFGGKADQRFTLDSRLDFDTNAWVTGPQLEFYDSSGTFYYLETMSSSTAPPRQFYRGTLTP
;
A
#
# COMPACT_ATOMS: atom_id res chain seq x y z
N MET A 1 -20.53 1.70 -21.51
CA MET A 1 -21.79 0.95 -21.68
C MET A 1 -21.71 -0.33 -20.87
N THR A 2 -22.83 -0.85 -20.40
CA THR A 2 -22.89 -2.07 -19.56
C THR A 2 -23.95 -3.03 -20.09
N SER A 3 -23.73 -4.33 -19.92
CA SER A 3 -24.69 -5.38 -20.24
C SER A 3 -24.55 -6.52 -19.25
N SER A 4 -25.67 -7.11 -18.83
CA SER A 4 -25.69 -8.34 -18.02
C SER A 4 -25.77 -9.61 -18.86
N ASP A 5 -26.11 -9.51 -20.15
CA ASP A 5 -26.31 -10.65 -21.05
C ASP A 5 -25.40 -10.64 -22.29
N GLY A 6 -24.59 -9.59 -22.48
CA GLY A 6 -23.69 -9.41 -23.62
C GLY A 6 -24.37 -9.02 -24.93
N THR A 7 -25.70 -8.91 -24.96
CA THR A 7 -26.51 -8.66 -26.16
C THR A 7 -27.27 -7.33 -26.09
N ASN A 8 -27.81 -6.99 -24.92
CA ASN A 8 -28.51 -5.73 -24.66
C ASN A 8 -27.59 -4.79 -23.89
N TRP A 9 -27.25 -3.65 -24.50
CA TRP A 9 -26.28 -2.72 -23.94
C TRP A 9 -26.95 -1.40 -23.53
N ASN A 10 -26.71 -1.00 -22.29
CA ASN A 10 -27.14 0.29 -21.77
C ASN A 10 -25.98 1.29 -21.80
N SER A 11 -26.23 2.49 -22.31
CA SER A 11 -25.25 3.57 -22.25
C SER A 11 -25.02 3.99 -20.81
N GLN A 12 -23.76 4.27 -20.46
CA GLN A 12 -23.37 4.73 -19.13
C GLN A 12 -22.53 5.99 -19.26
N ALA A 13 -22.82 6.98 -18.41
CA ALA A 13 -22.04 8.21 -18.37
C ALA A 13 -20.69 7.94 -17.70
N SER A 14 -19.60 8.32 -18.36
CA SER A 14 -18.24 8.19 -17.82
C SER A 14 -17.84 9.34 -16.88
N GLY A 15 -18.60 10.44 -16.87
CA GLY A 15 -18.27 11.65 -16.12
C GLY A 15 -17.09 12.45 -16.70
N THR A 16 -16.61 12.13 -17.91
CA THR A 16 -15.50 12.84 -18.56
C THR A 16 -15.69 12.93 -20.07
N ALA A 17 -15.15 13.99 -20.67
CA ALA A 17 -15.09 14.18 -22.13
C ALA A 17 -13.81 13.62 -22.76
N LYS A 18 -12.86 13.11 -21.96
CA LYS A 18 -11.62 12.49 -22.45
C LYS A 18 -11.92 11.15 -23.11
N TRP A 19 -11.12 10.78 -24.12
CA TRP A 19 -11.24 9.46 -24.72
C TRP A 19 -10.76 8.40 -23.73
N LEU A 20 -11.56 7.34 -23.61
CA LEU A 20 -11.30 6.16 -22.80
C LEU A 20 -10.88 5.06 -23.77
N ASN A 21 -9.71 4.47 -23.53
CA ASN A 21 -9.06 3.60 -24.50
C ASN A 21 -9.17 2.13 -24.13
N ASP A 22 -9.18 1.81 -22.82
CA ASP A 22 -9.25 0.43 -22.36
C ASP A 22 -9.84 0.33 -20.95
N VAL A 23 -10.31 -0.86 -20.59
CA VAL A 23 -10.86 -1.19 -19.26
C VAL A 23 -10.39 -2.56 -18.82
N THR A 24 -10.00 -2.66 -17.55
CA THR A 24 -9.66 -3.92 -16.90
C THR A 24 -10.38 -4.05 -15.56
N TRP A 25 -10.46 -5.27 -15.03
CA TRP A 25 -11.07 -5.55 -13.73
C TRP A 25 -10.06 -6.23 -12.82
N ILE A 26 -9.95 -5.74 -11.59
CA ILE A 26 -9.10 -6.31 -10.54
C ILE A 26 -9.76 -6.11 -9.18
N ASP A 27 -9.84 -7.21 -8.42
CA ASP A 27 -10.35 -7.24 -7.04
C ASP A 27 -11.65 -6.43 -6.82
N GLY A 28 -12.68 -6.74 -7.61
CA GLY A 28 -13.98 -6.08 -7.47
C GLY A 28 -14.07 -4.67 -8.05
N THR A 29 -12.99 -4.14 -8.64
CA THR A 29 -12.95 -2.78 -9.19
C THR A 29 -12.59 -2.80 -10.67
N PHE A 30 -13.40 -2.13 -11.48
CA PHE A 30 -13.07 -1.78 -12.86
C PHE A 30 -12.14 -0.57 -12.87
N PHE A 31 -11.09 -0.63 -13.69
CA PHE A 31 -10.17 0.46 -13.98
C PHE A 31 -10.23 0.78 -15.46
N VAL A 32 -10.55 2.02 -15.80
CA VAL A 32 -10.51 2.54 -17.17
C VAL A 32 -9.31 3.45 -17.31
N VAL A 33 -8.60 3.31 -18.42
CA VAL A 33 -7.50 4.21 -18.80
C VAL A 33 -7.84 4.97 -20.08
N GLY A 34 -7.24 6.16 -20.24
CA GLY A 34 -7.52 6.98 -21.40
C GLY A 34 -6.49 8.05 -21.70
N THR A 35 -6.91 8.99 -22.53
CA THR A 35 -6.09 10.13 -22.96
C THR A 35 -5.70 11.04 -21.80
N GLN A 36 -4.54 11.68 -21.89
CA GLN A 36 -3.99 12.56 -20.84
C GLN A 36 -3.95 11.87 -19.47
N GLY A 37 -3.56 10.59 -19.45
CA GLY A 37 -3.48 9.72 -18.27
C GLY A 37 -4.76 9.65 -17.45
N THR A 38 -5.93 9.78 -18.08
CA THR A 38 -7.22 9.61 -17.41
C THR A 38 -7.31 8.22 -16.79
N ILE A 39 -7.62 8.15 -15.49
CA ILE A 39 -7.96 6.92 -14.79
C ILE A 39 -9.32 7.06 -14.13
N LEU A 40 -10.25 6.16 -14.45
CA LEU A 40 -11.54 6.04 -13.77
C LEU A 40 -11.65 4.70 -13.07
N THR A 41 -12.33 4.67 -11.92
CA THR A 41 -12.65 3.43 -11.21
C THR A 41 -14.14 3.27 -10.99
N SER A 42 -14.64 2.04 -11.02
CA SER A 42 -16.02 1.71 -10.67
C SER A 42 -16.11 0.33 -10.04
N ALA A 43 -16.96 0.16 -9.02
CA ALA A 43 -17.25 -1.17 -8.46
C ALA A 43 -18.39 -1.90 -9.20
N ASN A 44 -19.19 -1.18 -9.98
CA ASN A 44 -20.42 -1.69 -10.61
C ASN A 44 -20.51 -1.41 -12.11
N ALA A 45 -19.47 -0.83 -12.72
CA ALA A 45 -19.39 -0.38 -14.12
C ALA A 45 -20.43 0.69 -14.53
N VAL A 46 -21.19 1.22 -13.58
CA VAL A 46 -22.23 2.25 -13.77
C VAL A 46 -21.76 3.58 -13.21
N ASP A 47 -21.34 3.58 -11.94
CA ASP A 47 -20.88 4.77 -11.24
C ASP A 47 -19.37 4.89 -11.34
N TRP A 48 -18.88 5.92 -12.03
CA TRP A 48 -17.46 6.12 -12.30
C TRP A 48 -16.87 7.25 -11.45
N THR A 49 -15.76 6.96 -10.78
CA THR A 49 -14.98 7.93 -10.00
C THR A 49 -13.66 8.22 -10.70
N SER A 50 -13.35 9.50 -10.94
CA SER A 50 -12.04 9.90 -11.44
C SER A 50 -10.98 9.76 -10.36
N ARG A 51 -9.88 9.07 -10.68
CA ARG A 51 -8.68 8.95 -9.83
C ARG A 51 -7.62 10.00 -10.17
N GLY A 52 -7.95 10.93 -11.06
CA GLY A 52 -7.03 11.96 -11.53
C GLY A 52 -6.10 11.42 -12.63
N THR A 53 -4.90 11.99 -12.66
CA THR A 53 -3.95 11.81 -13.75
C THR A 53 -2.57 11.55 -13.17
N ILE A 54 -2.03 10.36 -13.42
CA ILE A 54 -0.67 9.98 -12.98
C ILE A 54 0.42 10.36 -14.00
N THR A 55 0.01 10.69 -15.23
CA THR A 55 0.88 11.17 -16.31
C THR A 55 0.06 11.99 -17.30
N LEU A 56 0.63 13.03 -17.92
CA LEU A 56 -0.08 13.76 -18.98
C LEU A 56 -0.07 13.01 -20.32
N LYS A 57 0.57 11.84 -20.39
CA LYS A 57 0.63 10.97 -21.58
C LYS A 57 -0.63 10.12 -21.71
N SER A 58 -1.07 9.88 -22.94
CA SER A 58 -2.21 8.99 -23.21
C SER A 58 -1.84 7.54 -22.91
N LEU A 59 -2.70 6.87 -22.15
CA LEU A 59 -2.62 5.43 -21.87
C LEU A 59 -3.53 4.70 -22.85
N TYR A 60 -3.03 3.63 -23.48
CA TYR A 60 -3.71 2.91 -24.56
C TYR A 60 -4.25 1.55 -24.14
N ALA A 61 -3.61 0.89 -23.16
CA ALA A 61 -4.07 -0.38 -22.66
C ALA A 61 -3.83 -0.51 -21.16
N ALA A 62 -4.67 -1.32 -20.50
CA ALA A 62 -4.58 -1.67 -19.10
C ALA A 62 -4.68 -3.19 -18.95
N ALA A 63 -3.74 -3.77 -18.21
CA ALA A 63 -3.70 -5.18 -17.87
C ALA A 63 -3.46 -5.35 -16.38
N THR A 64 -3.70 -6.56 -15.89
CA THR A 64 -3.51 -6.90 -14.49
C THR A 64 -2.52 -8.06 -14.39
N ASP A 65 -1.65 -7.98 -13.39
CA ASP A 65 -0.76 -9.07 -12.99
C ASP A 65 -0.77 -9.13 -11.47
N SER A 66 -1.22 -10.27 -10.92
CA SER A 66 -1.52 -10.45 -9.49
C SER A 66 -2.36 -9.31 -8.89
N ASP A 67 -1.72 -8.47 -8.09
CA ASP A 67 -2.20 -7.35 -7.30
C ASP A 67 -1.91 -5.98 -7.95
N HIS A 68 -1.31 -6.00 -9.14
CA HIS A 68 -0.86 -4.83 -9.86
C HIS A 68 -1.72 -4.51 -11.09
N LEU A 69 -2.03 -3.23 -11.23
CA LEU A 69 -2.47 -2.63 -12.47
C LEU A 69 -1.25 -2.22 -13.29
N ILE A 70 -1.19 -2.67 -14.54
CA ILE A 70 -0.17 -2.32 -15.52
C ILE A 70 -0.84 -1.54 -16.63
N THR A 71 -0.31 -0.37 -16.97
CA THR A 71 -0.82 0.47 -18.07
C THR A 71 0.30 0.83 -19.02
N VAL A 72 0.00 0.84 -20.32
CA VAL A 72 0.96 1.21 -21.36
C VAL A 72 0.41 2.34 -22.21
N GLY A 73 1.28 3.15 -22.82
CA GLY A 73 0.82 4.33 -23.54
C GLY A 73 1.80 4.93 -24.53
N ILE A 74 1.52 6.17 -24.92
CA ILE A 74 2.32 6.93 -25.89
C ILE A 74 3.79 7.06 -25.44
N GLU A 75 4.70 7.04 -26.42
CA GLU A 75 6.16 7.10 -26.21
C GLU A 75 6.71 5.95 -25.34
N GLY A 76 6.05 4.79 -25.37
CA GLY A 76 6.53 3.59 -24.67
C GLY A 76 6.41 3.68 -23.15
N ILE A 77 5.56 4.56 -22.61
CA ILE A 77 5.34 4.62 -21.16
C ILE A 77 4.74 3.30 -20.66
N ILE A 78 5.29 2.80 -19.57
CA ILE A 78 4.77 1.65 -18.81
C ILE A 78 4.66 2.12 -17.36
N LEU A 79 3.46 2.06 -16.81
CA LEU A 79 3.20 2.36 -15.40
C LEU A 79 2.67 1.10 -14.73
N ARG A 80 3.21 0.80 -13.56
CA ARG A 80 2.78 -0.31 -12.71
C ARG A 80 2.41 0.25 -11.34
N SER A 81 1.27 -0.15 -10.81
CA SER A 81 0.80 0.26 -9.50
C SER A 81 0.14 -0.92 -8.80
N GLN A 82 0.53 -1.17 -7.55
CA GLN A 82 -0.20 -2.10 -6.70
C GLN A 82 -1.54 -1.46 -6.34
N VAL A 83 -2.63 -2.09 -6.75
CA VAL A 83 -4.00 -1.59 -6.52
C VAL A 83 -4.81 -2.51 -5.61
N VAL A 84 -4.29 -3.71 -5.35
CA VAL A 84 -4.80 -4.64 -4.34
C VAL A 84 -3.83 -4.63 -3.16
N PRO A 85 -4.26 -4.28 -1.93
CA PRO A 85 -3.37 -4.26 -0.77
C PRO A 85 -2.76 -5.64 -0.49
N ASP A 86 -1.44 -5.70 -0.27
CA ASP A 86 -0.78 -6.92 0.18
C ASP A 86 -0.89 -7.07 1.70
N LEU A 87 -1.70 -8.03 2.12
CA LEU A 87 -1.99 -8.32 3.52
C LEU A 87 -1.03 -9.35 4.15
N THR A 88 0.09 -9.64 3.50
CA THR A 88 1.13 -10.52 4.07
C THR A 88 1.59 -9.93 5.40
N PRO A 89 1.48 -10.66 6.53
CA PRO A 89 1.85 -10.11 7.84
C PRO A 89 3.33 -9.76 7.94
N ILE A 90 3.62 -8.64 8.62
CA ILE A 90 4.98 -8.32 9.06
C ILE A 90 5.35 -9.21 10.25
N SER A 91 6.50 -9.85 10.17
CA SER A 91 7.03 -10.74 11.21
C SER A 91 8.13 -10.04 12.01
N ILE A 92 8.06 -10.14 13.34
CA ILE A 92 9.19 -9.85 14.22
C ILE A 92 9.98 -11.15 14.35
N LEU A 93 11.04 -11.28 13.56
CA LEU A 93 11.86 -12.49 13.49
C LEU A 93 12.77 -12.62 14.70
N SER A 94 13.22 -11.49 15.26
CA SER A 94 13.99 -11.44 16.49
C SER A 94 13.79 -10.11 17.20
N TYR A 95 13.93 -10.13 18.52
CA TYR A 95 13.90 -8.96 19.39
C TYR A 95 14.93 -9.12 20.49
N SER A 96 15.67 -8.04 20.75
CA SER A 96 16.57 -7.96 21.90
C SER A 96 16.53 -6.57 22.51
N ARG A 97 16.69 -6.50 23.83
CA ARG A 97 16.80 -5.25 24.57
C ARG A 97 18.09 -5.23 25.36
N PHE A 98 18.81 -4.11 25.30
CA PHE A 98 20.06 -3.93 26.02
C PHE A 98 20.25 -2.47 26.42
N GLU A 99 20.88 -2.26 27.57
CA GLU A 99 21.33 -0.93 28.00
C GLU A 99 22.73 -0.66 27.43
N SER A 100 23.00 0.57 27.02
CA SER A 100 24.34 0.97 26.61
C SER A 100 25.27 1.03 27.83
N VAL A 101 26.50 0.54 27.65
CA VAL A 101 27.53 0.59 28.71
C VAL A 101 28.09 2.01 28.86
N ASP A 102 28.13 2.76 27.76
CA ASP A 102 28.80 4.05 27.66
C ASP A 102 27.83 5.25 27.65
N SER A 103 26.52 4.99 27.70
CA SER A 103 25.47 6.02 27.64
C SER A 103 24.24 5.59 28.44
N PRO A 104 23.50 6.51 29.10
CA PRO A 104 22.26 6.18 29.81
C PRO A 104 21.10 5.95 28.82
N THR A 105 21.25 4.98 27.92
CA THR A 105 20.25 4.64 26.92
C THR A 105 19.89 3.17 26.94
N ALA A 106 18.59 2.91 26.85
CA ALA A 106 18.05 1.60 26.57
C ALA A 106 17.80 1.47 25.07
N ASN A 107 18.12 0.32 24.50
CA ASN A 107 17.99 0.05 23.07
C ASN A 107 17.11 -1.17 22.85
N ASN A 108 16.17 -1.06 21.91
CA ASN A 108 15.40 -2.18 21.38
C ASN A 108 15.84 -2.45 19.95
N LEU A 109 16.39 -3.64 19.71
CA LEU A 109 16.81 -4.09 18.38
C LEU A 109 15.83 -5.14 17.87
N PHE A 110 15.20 -4.82 16.75
CA PHE A 110 14.26 -5.70 16.05
C PHE A 110 14.89 -6.20 14.76
N LEU A 111 14.62 -7.47 14.42
CA LEU A 111 14.77 -7.98 13.06
C LEU A 111 13.36 -8.18 12.50
N PHE A 112 12.99 -7.40 11.49
CA PHE A 112 11.72 -7.54 10.81
C PHE A 112 11.85 -8.40 9.56
N GLY A 113 10.76 -9.11 9.22
CA GLY A 113 10.59 -9.87 7.99
C GLY A 113 9.25 -9.54 7.33
N GLY A 114 9.24 -9.40 6.01
CA GLY A 114 8.08 -9.04 5.20
C GLY A 114 8.36 -9.18 3.71
N LYS A 115 7.48 -8.64 2.87
CA LYS A 115 7.71 -8.51 1.43
C LYS A 115 8.29 -7.14 1.11
N ALA A 116 9.01 -7.07 -0.01
CA ALA A 116 9.48 -5.82 -0.57
C ALA A 116 8.32 -4.84 -0.78
N ASP A 117 8.62 -3.55 -0.64
CA ASP A 117 7.69 -2.41 -0.79
C ASP A 117 6.53 -2.37 0.22
N GLN A 118 6.45 -3.30 1.17
CA GLN A 118 5.49 -3.19 2.27
C GLN A 118 5.88 -2.06 3.23
N ARG A 119 4.86 -1.32 3.65
CA ARG A 119 4.95 -0.27 4.69
C ARG A 119 4.13 -0.66 5.90
N PHE A 120 4.62 -0.32 7.08
CA PHE A 120 3.92 -0.56 8.33
C PHE A 120 4.33 0.44 9.42
N THR A 121 3.48 0.66 10.41
CA THR A 121 3.88 1.36 11.65
C THR A 121 4.30 0.36 12.71
N LEU A 122 5.35 0.70 13.46
CA LEU A 122 5.69 -0.01 14.70
C LEU A 122 4.94 0.63 15.86
N ASP A 123 3.77 0.08 16.19
CA ASP A 123 2.97 0.57 17.31
C ASP A 123 3.46 -0.06 18.61
N SER A 124 3.34 0.69 19.72
CA SER A 124 3.70 0.19 21.04
C SER A 124 2.65 0.49 22.12
N ARG A 125 2.72 -0.25 23.22
CA ARG A 125 1.96 0.03 24.45
C ARG A 125 2.65 -0.52 25.69
N LEU A 126 2.30 0.00 26.86
CA LEU A 126 2.94 -0.33 28.15
C LEU A 126 2.29 -1.51 28.89
N ASP A 127 0.98 -1.69 28.72
CA ASP A 127 0.20 -2.73 29.39
C ASP A 127 -1.02 -3.14 28.55
N PHE A 128 -1.83 -4.04 29.11
CA PHE A 128 -3.09 -4.51 28.52
C PHE A 128 -4.31 -3.89 29.21
N ASP A 129 -4.11 -2.96 30.15
CA ASP A 129 -5.20 -2.40 30.96
C ASP A 129 -6.00 -1.37 30.15
N THR A 130 -5.41 -0.83 29.09
CA THR A 130 -6.08 -0.03 28.07
C THR A 130 -5.95 -0.66 26.68
N ASN A 131 -6.98 -0.50 25.85
CA ASN A 131 -6.95 -0.90 24.43
C ASN A 131 -6.23 0.14 23.53
N ALA A 132 -5.46 1.06 24.11
CA ALA A 132 -4.85 2.17 23.38
C ALA A 132 -3.42 1.81 22.95
N TRP A 133 -3.22 1.64 21.65
CA TRP A 133 -1.90 1.57 21.04
C TRP A 133 -1.40 2.99 20.71
N VAL A 134 -0.11 3.22 20.91
CA VAL A 134 0.57 4.43 20.45
C VAL A 134 1.23 4.12 19.12
N THR A 135 0.84 4.84 18.07
CA THR A 135 1.44 4.70 16.74
C THR A 135 2.85 5.26 16.74
N GLY A 136 3.82 4.41 16.39
CA GLY A 136 5.22 4.78 16.28
C GLY A 136 5.61 5.12 14.84
N PRO A 137 6.90 4.97 14.49
CA PRO A 137 7.40 5.33 13.17
C PRO A 137 6.84 4.41 12.09
N GLN A 138 6.69 4.97 10.88
CA GLN A 138 6.46 4.20 9.67
C GLN A 138 7.79 3.63 9.17
N LEU A 139 7.80 2.33 8.87
CA LEU A 139 8.94 1.56 8.39
C LEU A 139 8.57 0.90 7.06
N GLU A 140 9.58 0.60 6.23
CA GLU A 140 9.39 0.10 4.86
C GLU A 140 10.48 -0.91 4.50
N PHE A 141 10.08 -1.98 3.79
CA PHE A 141 11.00 -2.97 3.23
C PHE A 141 11.51 -2.50 1.86
N TYR A 142 12.53 -1.63 1.86
CA TYR A 142 13.06 -1.02 0.64
C TYR A 142 13.77 -1.97 -0.32
N ASP A 143 14.25 -3.11 0.17
CA ASP A 143 15.02 -4.05 -0.64
C ASP A 143 14.28 -5.37 -0.84
N SER A 144 14.77 -6.14 -1.81
CA SER A 144 14.21 -7.44 -2.16
C SER A 144 14.52 -8.54 -1.14
N SER A 145 15.29 -8.25 -0.08
CA SER A 145 15.59 -9.26 0.95
C SER A 145 14.38 -9.54 1.83
N GLY A 146 13.48 -8.56 1.94
CA GLY A 146 12.31 -8.65 2.81
C GLY A 146 12.68 -8.67 4.29
N THR A 147 13.90 -8.25 4.67
CA THR A 147 14.33 -8.19 6.07
C THR A 147 15.16 -6.95 6.36
N PHE A 148 15.00 -6.36 7.54
CA PHE A 148 15.89 -5.29 8.01
C PHE A 148 15.96 -5.23 9.53
N TYR A 149 17.04 -4.64 10.05
CA TYR A 149 17.18 -4.32 11.46
C TYR A 149 16.66 -2.91 11.76
N TYR A 150 15.90 -2.78 12.85
CA TYR A 150 15.46 -1.50 13.38
C TYR A 150 15.95 -1.32 14.82
N LEU A 151 16.57 -0.18 15.10
CA LEU A 151 17.07 0.18 16.42
C LEU A 151 16.26 1.37 16.96
N GLU A 152 15.51 1.13 18.03
CA GLU A 152 14.87 2.19 18.81
C GLU A 152 15.74 2.48 20.04
N THR A 153 16.15 3.75 20.20
CA THR A 153 16.96 4.21 21.34
C THR A 153 16.16 5.17 22.19
N MET A 154 16.13 4.92 23.50
CA MET A 154 15.43 5.75 24.49
C MET A 154 16.32 6.01 25.71
N SER A 155 16.04 7.08 26.46
CA SER A 155 16.75 7.33 27.72
C SER A 155 16.43 6.23 28.73
N SER A 156 17.44 5.66 29.37
CA SER A 156 17.26 4.60 30.38
C SER A 156 16.41 5.06 31.57
N SER A 157 16.42 6.37 31.87
CA SER A 157 15.61 6.98 32.93
C SER A 157 14.11 7.03 32.62
N THR A 158 13.73 6.99 31.35
CA THR A 158 12.32 7.05 30.89
C THR A 158 11.88 5.77 30.22
N ALA A 159 12.77 4.78 30.14
CA ALA A 159 12.52 3.54 29.44
C ALA A 159 11.51 2.69 30.24
N PRO A 160 10.40 2.25 29.63
CA PRO A 160 9.39 1.51 30.37
C PRO A 160 9.90 0.13 30.77
N PRO A 161 9.48 -0.40 31.93
CA PRO A 161 9.90 -1.73 32.42
C PRO A 161 9.34 -2.87 31.57
N ARG A 162 8.25 -2.62 30.84
CA ARG A 162 7.62 -3.54 29.89
C ARG A 162 6.99 -2.74 28.75
N GLN A 163 7.07 -3.28 27.54
CA GLN A 163 6.47 -2.69 26.35
C GLN A 163 6.09 -3.81 25.38
N PHE A 164 4.95 -3.66 24.73
CA PHE A 164 4.44 -4.58 23.72
C PHE A 164 4.44 -3.87 22.38
N TYR A 165 4.70 -4.64 21.32
CA TYR A 165 4.85 -4.12 19.97
C TYR A 165 3.93 -4.86 19.00
N ARG A 166 3.50 -4.16 17.96
CA ARG A 166 2.88 -4.76 16.77
C ARG A 166 3.27 -3.97 15.53
N GLY A 167 3.29 -4.66 14.39
CA GLY A 167 3.28 -4.02 13.09
C GLY A 167 1.85 -3.80 12.62
N THR A 168 1.52 -2.58 12.17
CA THR A 168 0.24 -2.29 11.50
C THR A 168 0.54 -1.93 10.05
N LEU A 169 0.09 -2.76 9.10
CA LEU A 169 0.28 -2.50 7.67
C LEU A 169 -0.35 -1.15 7.30
N THR A 170 0.37 -0.37 6.49
CA THR A 170 -0.09 0.91 5.97
C THR A 170 -0.18 0.84 4.45
N PRO A 171 -1.24 1.40 3.83
CA PRO A 171 -1.36 1.53 2.38
C PRO A 171 -0.21 2.31 1.73
#